data_AF-A0AAP0E498-F1
#
_entry.id   AF-A0AAP0E498-F1
#
_cell.length_a   1.000
_cell.length_b   1.000
_cell.length_c   1.000
_cell.angle_alpha   90.00
_cell.angle_beta   90.00
_cell.angle_gamma   90.00
#
_symmetry.space_group_name_H-M   'P 1'
#
loop_
_entity.id
_entity.type
_entity.pdbx_description
1 polymer ?
#
loop_
_entity_poly.entity_id
_entity_poly.type
_entity_poly.pdbx_seq_one_letter_code
_entity_poly.pdbx_strand_id
1 'polypeptide(L)'
;MERLMSSSISSKTHFKSSIFVPPIAHFEPKRVGFRQTWLSKAPVRCSLMGSGSADVGEASVVKKMESNDGIGALSTASDSYSALKIKEWEVERFQDEIASCQGIRIRRRPPTGPPSHYVGPFEFRLQNEGNTPRNILEEIVWNKDKELRERKPLYMLKKSLENAPPTRDFVGALRASYARTGLPALIAEVKKASPSRGVLRENFNPVEIAQAYEKGGAACLSVLTDEKYFQGSFENLEAIRNAGIKCPLLCKEFVIDAWQIYYARVKGADAILLIAAILPDLDIKYMIKICKMFGLAALVEVHDERELDRVLGIDGIELIGINNRNLETFEVDISNIKKLLEGDRGEMIRQKDIIVVGESGLFNPNDVSYVQEAGVRAVLVGESLVKQNDPGQGIASLFGKDISL
;
A
#
# COMPACT_ATOMS: atom_id res chain seq x y z
N MET A 1 -48.18 -51.27 -24.95
CA MET A 1 -47.48 -52.55 -25.17
C MET A 1 -46.80 -52.92 -23.86
N GLU A 2 -47.21 -54.06 -23.31
CA GLU A 2 -46.54 -54.95 -22.32
C GLU A 2 -45.86 -54.31 -21.08
N ARG A 3 -46.38 -54.55 -19.86
CA ARG A 3 -46.06 -55.68 -18.96
C ARG A 3 -44.56 -55.81 -18.67
N LEU A 4 -44.06 -56.08 -17.47
CA LEU A 4 -44.53 -56.25 -16.09
C LEU A 4 -43.20 -56.49 -15.33
N MET A 5 -42.89 -55.72 -14.29
CA MET A 5 -41.75 -56.01 -13.40
C MET A 5 -42.17 -57.05 -12.35
N SER A 6 -41.31 -58.04 -12.11
CA SER A 6 -41.48 -59.11 -11.12
C SER A 6 -40.28 -59.17 -10.18
N SER A 7 -40.59 -59.55 -8.93
CA SER A 7 -39.76 -60.20 -7.88
C SER A 7 -38.65 -59.36 -7.21
N SER A 8 -38.74 -58.98 -5.92
CA SER A 8 -38.63 -59.80 -4.66
C SER A 8 -37.15 -60.22 -4.42
N ILE A 9 -36.47 -60.14 -3.26
CA ILE A 9 -36.78 -60.22 -1.83
C ILE A 9 -35.53 -59.77 -1.01
N SER A 10 -35.75 -59.14 0.15
CA SER A 10 -35.02 -59.19 1.46
C SER A 10 -33.47 -59.20 1.54
N SER A 11 -32.88 -58.26 2.30
CA SER A 11 -32.52 -58.49 3.72
C SER A 11 -31.61 -57.39 4.34
N LYS A 12 -31.99 -56.99 5.57
CA LYS A 12 -31.22 -56.53 6.75
C LYS A 12 -29.81 -55.93 6.55
N THR A 13 -29.57 -54.75 7.12
CA THR A 13 -28.82 -54.61 8.40
C THR A 13 -28.65 -53.14 8.82
N HIS A 14 -28.89 -52.87 10.11
CA HIS A 14 -28.54 -51.64 10.80
C HIS A 14 -27.02 -51.54 10.99
N PHE A 15 -26.42 -50.38 10.73
CA PHE A 15 -25.10 -50.03 11.25
C PHE A 15 -25.15 -48.67 11.96
N LYS A 16 -24.83 -48.70 13.26
CA LYS A 16 -24.58 -47.56 14.13
C LYS A 16 -23.21 -46.97 13.77
N SER A 17 -23.12 -45.65 13.54
CA SER A 17 -21.84 -44.94 13.47
C SER A 17 -21.49 -44.37 14.85
N SER A 18 -20.46 -44.96 15.45
CA SER A 18 -19.76 -44.48 16.64
C SER A 18 -18.82 -43.33 16.28
N ILE A 19 -18.97 -42.20 16.96
CA ILE A 19 -18.10 -41.03 16.91
C ILE A 19 -16.82 -41.35 17.69
N PHE A 20 -15.66 -41.22 17.03
CA PHE A 20 -14.34 -41.41 17.62
C PHE A 20 -13.73 -40.03 17.92
N VAL A 21 -13.45 -39.74 19.20
CA VAL A 21 -12.78 -38.53 19.68
C VAL A 21 -11.38 -38.93 20.17
N PRO A 22 -10.29 -38.36 19.65
CA PRO A 22 -8.95 -38.68 20.15
C PRO A 22 -8.62 -37.91 21.45
N PRO A 23 -7.76 -38.46 22.33
CA PRO A 23 -7.52 -37.91 23.66
C PRO A 23 -6.56 -36.72 23.65
N ILE A 24 -6.84 -35.79 24.56
CA ILE A 24 -6.08 -34.59 24.90
C ILE A 24 -4.80 -35.01 25.64
N ALA A 25 -3.63 -34.66 25.08
CA ALA A 25 -2.35 -34.84 25.75
C ALA A 25 -2.09 -33.68 26.71
N HIS A 26 -2.02 -34.00 28.01
CA HIS A 26 -1.49 -33.13 29.05
C HIS A 26 0.02 -32.95 28.87
N PHE A 27 0.47 -31.69 28.77
CA PHE A 27 1.88 -31.32 28.84
C PHE A 27 2.13 -30.52 30.13
N GLU A 28 2.91 -31.09 31.04
CA GLU A 28 3.43 -30.43 32.23
C GLU A 28 4.52 -29.40 31.86
N PRO A 29 4.61 -28.24 32.54
CA PRO A 29 5.65 -27.27 32.27
C PRO A 29 6.95 -27.65 33.02
N LYS A 30 7.98 -28.01 32.25
CA LYS A 30 9.36 -28.09 32.77
C LYS A 30 9.87 -26.69 33.10
N ARG A 31 10.17 -26.45 34.38
CA ARG A 31 10.94 -25.30 34.87
C ARG A 31 12.34 -25.32 34.26
N VAL A 32 12.68 -24.30 33.48
CA VAL A 32 14.07 -23.99 33.11
C VAL A 32 14.51 -22.80 33.92
N GLY A 33 15.47 -23.03 34.82
CA GLY A 33 16.06 -22.01 35.68
C GLY A 33 16.98 -21.09 34.87
N PHE A 34 16.66 -19.80 34.84
CA PHE A 34 17.59 -18.76 34.43
C PHE A 34 18.44 -18.35 35.63
N ARG A 35 19.73 -18.72 35.61
CA ARG A 35 20.74 -18.12 36.48
C ARG A 35 21.02 -16.70 35.98
N GLN A 36 20.69 -15.70 36.79
CA GLN A 36 21.23 -14.36 36.68
C GLN A 36 22.70 -14.38 37.14
N THR A 37 23.61 -14.07 36.24
CA THR A 37 24.97 -13.63 36.60
C THR A 37 25.07 -12.14 36.33
N TRP A 38 25.05 -11.38 37.41
CA TRP A 38 25.53 -10.01 37.47
C TRP A 38 27.06 -10.02 37.41
N LEU A 39 27.66 -9.34 36.42
CA LEU A 39 28.99 -8.77 36.56
C LEU A 39 29.01 -7.39 35.92
N SER A 40 29.32 -6.42 36.77
CA SER A 40 29.45 -5.00 36.53
C SER A 40 30.93 -4.62 36.32
N LYS A 41 31.12 -3.38 35.85
CA LYS A 41 32.37 -2.57 35.73
C LYS A 41 33.12 -2.76 34.41
N ALA A 42 33.64 -1.74 33.73
CA ALA A 42 33.71 -0.28 33.92
C ALA A 42 34.31 0.33 32.62
N PRO A 43 34.32 1.67 32.42
CA PRO A 43 34.43 2.30 31.12
C PRO A 43 35.88 2.62 30.71
N VAL A 44 36.13 2.66 29.41
CA VAL A 44 37.41 3.14 28.84
C VAL A 44 37.37 4.65 28.72
N ARG A 45 38.29 5.29 29.45
CA ARG A 45 38.68 6.70 29.36
C ARG A 45 39.26 7.03 27.98
N CYS A 46 38.89 8.19 27.44
CA CYS A 46 39.72 8.92 26.49
C CYS A 46 40.15 10.24 27.16
N SER A 47 41.45 10.47 27.23
CA SER A 47 42.12 11.57 27.94
C SER A 47 42.31 12.80 27.06
N LEU A 48 42.18 13.96 27.72
CA LEU A 48 42.36 15.33 27.27
C LEU A 48 43.80 15.72 26.92
N MET A 49 43.93 16.69 26.00
CA MET A 49 44.78 17.90 26.09
C MET A 49 43.94 19.02 25.48
N GLY A 50 43.71 20.22 26.01
CA GLY A 50 44.42 21.09 26.95
C GLY A 50 44.43 22.49 26.30
N SER A 51 43.60 23.44 26.72
CA SER A 51 43.94 24.76 27.30
C SER A 51 42.88 25.77 26.82
N GLY A 52 42.40 26.78 27.55
CA GLY A 52 42.63 27.21 28.92
C GLY A 52 41.57 28.26 29.33
N SER A 53 41.56 28.56 30.64
CA SER A 53 41.21 29.83 31.31
C SER A 53 39.90 30.56 30.96
N ALA A 54 39.14 31.17 31.86
CA ALA A 54 38.97 31.24 33.31
C ALA A 54 37.89 32.34 33.44
N ASP A 55 36.85 32.15 34.23
CA ASP A 55 36.50 33.13 35.28
C ASP A 55 35.28 32.70 36.09
N VAL A 56 35.47 32.91 37.39
CA VAL A 56 34.63 32.58 38.52
C VAL A 56 33.90 33.87 38.91
N GLY A 57 32.62 33.79 39.23
CA GLY A 57 31.85 34.90 39.78
C GLY A 57 30.72 34.38 40.66
N GLU A 58 30.90 34.55 41.96
CA GLU A 58 30.14 34.01 43.08
C GLU A 58 28.65 34.38 43.15
N ALA A 59 27.95 33.52 43.89
CA ALA A 59 26.61 33.68 44.40
C ALA A 59 26.45 34.85 45.39
N SER A 60 25.27 35.47 45.38
CA SER A 60 24.77 36.21 46.54
C SER A 60 23.30 35.88 46.80
N VAL A 61 23.11 35.26 47.95
CA VAL A 61 21.86 34.94 48.65
C VAL A 61 21.10 36.23 48.99
N VAL A 62 19.81 36.31 48.64
CA VAL A 62 18.87 37.24 49.29
C VAL A 62 17.58 36.53 49.68
N LYS A 63 17.25 36.75 50.95
CA LYS A 63 16.20 36.26 51.85
C LYS A 63 14.83 35.90 51.24
N LYS A 64 14.38 34.73 51.70
CA LYS A 64 13.00 34.25 51.81
C LYS A 64 12.15 35.26 52.63
N MET A 65 11.02 35.67 52.09
CA MET A 65 9.93 36.30 52.84
C MET A 65 8.66 35.54 52.46
N GLU A 66 8.14 34.78 53.42
CA GLU A 66 6.86 34.07 53.31
C GLU A 66 5.73 35.09 53.48
N SER A 67 4.84 35.16 52.49
CA SER A 67 3.47 35.62 52.70
C SER A 67 2.55 34.70 51.91
N ASN A 68 1.83 33.92 52.71
CA ASN A 68 0.73 33.05 52.35
C ASN A 68 -0.38 33.91 51.73
N ASP A 69 -0.80 33.61 50.50
CA ASP A 69 -2.17 33.84 50.03
C ASP A 69 -2.42 32.92 48.85
N GLY A 70 -3.22 31.88 49.09
CA GLY A 70 -3.68 30.98 48.05
C GLY A 70 -4.76 31.64 47.21
N ILE A 71 -4.71 31.42 45.90
CA ILE A 71 -5.85 31.30 44.98
C ILE A 71 -5.32 30.63 43.69
N GLY A 72 -5.88 29.46 43.36
CA GLY A 72 -6.17 29.04 41.98
C GLY A 72 -5.02 28.76 41.00
N ALA A 73 -4.27 27.67 41.20
CA ALA A 73 -3.56 27.03 40.09
C ALA A 73 -4.53 26.11 39.33
N LEU A 74 -5.18 26.62 38.28
CA LEU A 74 -5.91 25.79 37.32
C LEU A 74 -5.93 26.46 35.92
N SER A 75 -4.81 26.43 35.18
CA SER A 75 -4.84 26.78 33.74
C SER A 75 -3.76 26.13 32.86
N THR A 76 -2.93 25.22 33.36
CA THR A 76 -1.76 24.74 32.58
C THR A 76 -2.04 23.60 31.60
N ALA A 77 -3.25 23.03 31.59
CA ALA A 77 -3.61 21.93 30.68
C ALA A 77 -4.32 22.38 29.39
N SER A 78 -5.05 23.50 29.41
CA SER A 78 -5.73 24.03 28.22
C SER A 78 -4.75 24.67 27.22
N ASP A 79 -3.73 25.34 27.74
CA ASP A 79 -2.75 26.08 26.94
C ASP A 79 -1.76 25.15 26.24
N SER A 80 -1.43 23.99 26.84
CA SER A 80 -0.61 22.98 26.17
C SER A 80 -1.38 22.28 25.05
N TYR A 81 -2.69 22.04 25.24
CA TYR A 81 -3.53 21.38 24.25
C TYR A 81 -3.84 22.31 23.06
N SER A 82 -4.00 23.61 23.31
CA SER A 82 -4.18 24.61 22.25
C SER A 82 -2.87 24.83 21.48
N ALA A 83 -1.72 24.90 22.16
CA ALA A 83 -0.40 25.04 21.51
C ALA A 83 -0.03 23.83 20.64
N LEU A 84 -0.37 22.61 21.05
CA LEU A 84 -0.17 21.41 20.23
C LEU A 84 -1.05 21.42 18.97
N LYS A 85 -2.32 21.81 19.09
CA LYS A 85 -3.22 21.98 17.94
C LYS A 85 -2.75 23.05 16.96
N ILE A 86 -2.21 24.16 17.47
CA ILE A 86 -1.67 25.23 16.61
C ILE A 86 -0.46 24.71 15.82
N LYS A 87 0.45 23.99 16.46
CA LYS A 87 1.62 23.40 15.78
C LYS A 87 1.24 22.34 14.76
N GLU A 88 0.25 21.49 15.06
CA GLU A 88 -0.27 20.51 14.09
C GLU A 88 -0.86 21.23 12.86
N TRP A 89 -1.64 22.29 13.08
CA TRP A 89 -2.25 23.07 12.01
C TRP A 89 -1.21 23.81 11.14
N GLU A 90 -0.16 24.36 11.73
CA GLU A 90 0.94 25.00 11.00
C GLU A 90 1.71 24.01 10.11
N VAL A 91 1.98 22.81 10.62
CA VAL A 91 2.66 21.74 9.86
C VAL A 91 1.79 21.25 8.71
N GLU A 92 0.48 21.06 8.95
CA GLU A 92 -0.47 20.67 7.92
C GLU A 92 -0.56 21.70 6.79
N ARG A 93 -0.67 22.98 7.13
CA ARG A 93 -0.74 24.06 6.14
C ARG A 93 0.51 24.11 5.26
N PHE A 94 1.68 23.88 5.84
CA PHE A 94 2.94 23.83 5.12
C PHE A 94 3.01 22.62 4.16
N GLN A 95 2.48 21.46 4.56
CA GLN A 95 2.41 20.28 3.69
C GLN A 95 1.47 20.51 2.49
N ASP A 96 0.31 21.14 2.71
CA ASP A 96 -0.62 21.48 1.64
C ASP A 96 -0.05 22.52 0.68
N GLU A 97 0.71 23.50 1.17
CA GLU A 97 1.43 24.48 0.34
C GLU A 97 2.50 23.81 -0.54
N ILE A 98 3.29 22.87 0.01
CA ILE A 98 4.28 22.09 -0.77
C ILE A 98 3.58 21.26 -1.85
N ALA A 99 2.52 20.54 -1.48
CA ALA A 99 1.75 19.72 -2.41
C ALA A 99 1.20 20.57 -3.56
N SER A 100 0.65 21.75 -3.25
CA SER A 100 0.14 22.70 -4.24
C SER A 100 1.23 23.22 -5.18
N CYS A 101 2.41 23.58 -4.66
CA CYS A 101 3.57 23.99 -5.46
C CYS A 101 4.04 22.86 -6.40
N GLN A 102 3.87 21.61 -6.00
CA GLN A 102 4.13 20.42 -6.82
C GLN A 102 2.99 20.07 -7.78
N GLY A 103 1.87 20.80 -7.74
CA GLY A 103 0.72 20.59 -8.62
C GLY A 103 -0.18 19.46 -8.20
N ILE A 104 0.03 18.90 -7.01
CA ILE A 104 -0.86 17.91 -6.41
C ILE A 104 -2.17 18.63 -6.12
N ARG A 105 -3.22 18.19 -6.81
CA ARG A 105 -4.57 18.74 -6.61
C ARG A 105 -5.33 17.95 -5.57
N ILE A 106 -5.02 16.69 -5.33
CA ILE A 106 -5.79 15.83 -4.43
C ILE A 106 -5.51 16.20 -2.97
N ARG A 107 -6.55 16.64 -2.27
CA ARG A 107 -6.46 16.99 -0.85
C ARG A 107 -6.48 15.73 -0.01
N ARG A 108 -5.59 15.63 0.99
CA ARG A 108 -5.56 14.46 1.88
C ARG A 108 -6.65 14.46 2.94
N ARG A 109 -7.13 15.64 3.31
CA ARG A 109 -8.15 15.84 4.34
C ARG A 109 -9.18 16.86 3.85
N PRO A 110 -10.42 16.81 4.39
CA PRO A 110 -11.36 17.91 4.22
C PRO A 110 -10.69 19.20 4.67
N PRO A 111 -10.84 20.32 3.94
CA PRO A 111 -10.44 21.61 4.47
C PRO A 111 -11.12 21.80 5.81
N THR A 112 -10.36 22.29 6.78
CA THR A 112 -10.99 22.91 7.94
C THR A 112 -11.65 24.18 7.40
N GLY A 113 -12.96 24.09 7.16
CA GLY A 113 -13.78 25.24 6.77
C GLY A 113 -13.66 26.38 7.79
N PRO A 114 -14.29 27.55 7.54
CA PRO A 114 -14.33 28.60 8.55
C PRO A 114 -14.80 28.03 9.90
N PRO A 115 -14.29 28.56 11.03
CA PRO A 115 -14.52 28.01 12.37
C PRO A 115 -16.00 27.76 12.65
N SER A 116 -16.33 26.70 13.39
CA SER A 116 -17.70 26.43 13.83
C SER A 116 -18.31 27.68 14.45
N HIS A 117 -19.38 28.20 13.85
CA HIS A 117 -20.10 29.33 14.39
C HIS A 117 -21.11 28.81 15.42
N TYR A 118 -20.89 29.17 16.67
CA TYR A 118 -21.83 28.89 17.74
C TYR A 118 -22.85 30.02 17.79
N VAL A 119 -24.14 29.68 17.62
CA VAL A 119 -25.25 30.61 17.85
C VAL A 119 -26.09 30.02 18.97
N GLY A 120 -25.76 30.38 20.22
CA GLY A 120 -26.37 29.78 21.41
C GLY A 120 -26.01 28.28 21.56
N PRO A 121 -26.98 27.38 21.81
CA PRO A 121 -26.71 25.95 21.98
C PRO A 121 -26.48 25.20 20.68
N PHE A 122 -26.54 25.87 19.52
CA PHE A 122 -26.47 25.25 18.20
C PHE A 122 -25.09 25.45 17.57
N GLU A 123 -24.47 24.35 17.17
CA GLU A 123 -23.28 24.35 16.29
C GLU A 123 -23.76 24.40 14.83
N PHE A 124 -23.48 25.51 14.14
CA PHE A 124 -23.72 25.62 12.71
C PHE A 124 -22.43 25.34 11.93
N ARG A 125 -22.46 24.32 11.07
CA ARG A 125 -21.50 24.18 9.96
C ARG A 125 -22.21 24.56 8.68
N LEU A 126 -21.80 25.65 8.05
CA LEU A 126 -22.16 25.91 6.66
C LEU A 126 -21.55 24.79 5.82
N GLN A 127 -22.39 23.98 5.18
CA GLN A 127 -21.94 23.07 4.14
C GLN A 127 -21.47 23.94 2.96
N ASN A 128 -20.18 24.23 2.91
CA ASN A 128 -19.56 24.84 1.74
C ASN A 128 -19.11 23.74 0.78
N GLU A 129 -19.25 23.97 -0.52
CA GLU A 129 -18.73 23.12 -1.60
C GLU A 129 -17.23 22.80 -1.43
N GLY A 130 -16.50 23.61 -0.67
CA GLY A 130 -15.12 23.36 -0.28
C GLY A 130 -14.91 22.11 0.60
N ASN A 131 -15.91 21.65 1.36
CA ASN A 131 -15.78 20.54 2.32
C ASN A 131 -16.28 19.19 1.78
N THR A 132 -16.59 19.10 0.49
CA THR A 132 -16.89 17.84 -0.20
C THR A 132 -15.70 17.42 -1.07
N PRO A 133 -15.45 16.10 -1.22
CA PRO A 133 -14.45 15.63 -2.17
C PRO A 133 -14.80 16.07 -3.59
N ARG A 134 -13.81 16.57 -4.33
CA ARG A 134 -14.03 17.05 -5.71
C ARG A 134 -14.08 15.94 -6.75
N ASN A 135 -13.44 14.81 -6.45
CA ASN A 135 -13.41 13.64 -7.32
C ASN A 135 -13.30 12.37 -6.45
N ILE A 136 -13.44 11.20 -7.10
CA ILE A 136 -13.43 9.91 -6.40
C ILE A 136 -12.10 9.66 -5.68
N LEU A 137 -10.97 10.09 -6.27
CA LEU A 137 -9.65 9.84 -5.69
C LEU A 137 -9.48 10.61 -4.38
N GLU A 138 -9.95 11.85 -4.35
CA GLU A 138 -9.98 12.66 -3.14
C GLU A 138 -10.91 12.04 -2.07
N GLU A 139 -12.06 11.49 -2.46
CA GLU A 139 -12.95 10.79 -1.54
C GLU A 139 -12.28 9.53 -0.94
N ILE A 140 -11.61 8.74 -1.78
CA ILE A 140 -10.86 7.55 -1.37
C ILE A 140 -9.78 7.94 -0.35
N VAL A 141 -8.98 8.95 -0.66
CA VAL A 141 -7.89 9.41 0.22
C VAL A 141 -8.44 9.91 1.57
N TRP A 142 -9.54 10.65 1.58
CA TRP A 142 -10.15 11.12 2.83
C TRP A 142 -10.66 9.97 3.70
N ASN A 143 -11.19 8.91 3.08
CA ASN A 143 -11.61 7.73 3.83
C ASN A 143 -10.41 6.91 4.31
N LYS A 144 -9.33 6.85 3.53
CA LYS A 144 -8.08 6.24 3.97
C LYS A 144 -7.49 6.93 5.20
N ASP A 145 -7.52 8.27 5.26
CA ASP A 145 -7.08 9.01 6.44
C ASP A 145 -7.91 8.63 7.68
N LYS A 146 -9.22 8.41 7.54
CA LYS A 146 -10.08 7.94 8.64
C LYS A 146 -9.73 6.52 9.08
N GLU A 147 -9.60 5.58 8.14
CA GLU A 147 -9.18 4.20 8.42
C GLU A 147 -7.85 4.17 9.19
N LEU A 148 -6.92 5.06 8.82
CA LEU A 148 -5.62 5.17 9.45
C LEU A 148 -5.66 5.79 10.85
N ARG A 149 -6.71 6.52 11.24
CA ARG A 149 -6.87 7.00 12.63
C ARG A 149 -7.28 5.87 13.58
N GLU A 150 -7.94 4.85 13.06
CA GLU A 150 -8.44 3.69 13.81
C GLU A 150 -7.44 2.51 13.81
N ARG A 151 -6.27 2.69 13.17
CA ARG A 151 -5.27 1.64 13.02
C ARG A 151 -4.57 1.29 14.34
N LYS A 152 -4.06 0.06 14.40
CA LYS A 152 -3.18 -0.36 15.50
C LYS A 152 -1.85 0.41 15.45
N PRO A 153 -1.24 0.75 16.60
CA PRO A 153 0.06 1.41 16.63
C PRO A 153 1.14 0.63 15.88
N LEU A 154 2.04 1.34 15.19
CA LEU A 154 3.07 0.74 14.33
C LEU A 154 3.97 -0.27 15.07
N TYR A 155 4.27 -0.04 16.36
CA TYR A 155 5.11 -0.95 17.13
C TYR A 155 4.52 -2.36 17.27
N MET A 156 3.19 -2.52 17.19
CA MET A 156 2.52 -3.82 17.21
C MET A 156 2.86 -4.66 15.97
N LEU A 157 3.20 -4.02 14.85
CA LEU A 157 3.57 -4.70 13.61
C LEU A 157 5.03 -5.19 13.62
N LYS A 158 5.91 -4.64 14.47
CA LYS A 158 7.34 -5.00 14.49
C LYS A 158 7.58 -6.50 14.70
N LYS A 159 6.87 -7.10 15.66
CA LYS A 159 6.98 -8.53 15.94
C LYS A 159 6.51 -9.38 14.75
N SER A 160 5.43 -8.97 14.08
CA SER A 160 4.94 -9.68 12.89
C SER A 160 5.92 -9.54 11.72
N LEU A 161 6.57 -8.38 11.60
CA LEU A 161 7.55 -8.09 10.56
C LEU A 161 8.81 -8.96 10.69
N GLU A 162 9.28 -9.22 11.92
CA GLU A 162 10.39 -10.15 12.19
C GLU A 162 10.10 -11.57 11.70
N ASN A 163 8.83 -11.97 11.68
CA ASN A 163 8.40 -13.28 11.22
C ASN A 163 7.96 -13.29 9.74
N ALA A 164 8.02 -12.16 9.05
CA ALA A 164 7.59 -12.06 7.66
C ALA A 164 8.59 -12.79 6.74
N PRO A 165 8.14 -13.64 5.81
CA PRO A 165 9.03 -14.37 4.90
C PRO A 165 9.78 -13.37 4.01
N PRO A 166 11.01 -13.67 3.55
CA PRO A 166 11.77 -12.77 2.66
C PRO A 166 10.94 -12.29 1.46
N THR A 167 11.18 -11.05 1.04
CA THR A 167 10.55 -10.53 -0.19
C THR A 167 11.09 -11.27 -1.41
N ARG A 168 10.26 -11.36 -2.43
CA ARG A 168 10.62 -11.87 -3.75
C ARG A 168 11.01 -10.70 -4.63
N ASP A 169 11.94 -10.94 -5.55
CA ASP A 169 12.44 -9.90 -6.43
C ASP A 169 11.40 -9.55 -7.52
N PHE A 170 10.57 -8.55 -7.22
CA PHE A 170 9.51 -8.06 -8.11
C PHE A 170 10.09 -7.48 -9.42
N VAL A 171 11.14 -6.67 -9.33
CA VAL A 171 11.77 -6.04 -10.50
C VAL A 171 12.49 -7.09 -11.34
N GLY A 172 13.22 -8.00 -10.70
CA GLY A 172 13.89 -9.12 -11.36
C GLY A 172 12.93 -10.05 -12.09
N ALA A 173 11.75 -10.34 -11.52
CA ALA A 173 10.72 -11.14 -12.18
C ALA A 173 10.21 -10.49 -13.48
N LEU A 174 10.00 -9.17 -13.47
CA LEU A 174 9.64 -8.42 -14.68
C LEU A 174 10.75 -8.48 -15.73
N ARG A 175 12.00 -8.20 -15.34
CA ARG A 175 13.17 -8.27 -16.25
C ARG A 175 13.32 -9.65 -16.86
N ALA A 176 13.23 -10.71 -16.06
CA ALA A 176 13.36 -12.09 -16.51
C ALA A 176 12.26 -12.48 -17.49
N SER A 177 11.01 -12.09 -17.23
CA SER A 177 9.88 -12.36 -18.12
C SER A 177 10.03 -11.63 -19.46
N TYR A 178 10.40 -10.35 -19.43
CA TYR A 178 10.65 -9.56 -20.64
C TYR A 178 11.79 -10.17 -21.48
N ALA A 179 12.92 -10.52 -20.85
CA ALA A 179 14.06 -11.13 -21.52
C ALA A 179 13.73 -12.48 -22.16
N ARG A 180 12.89 -13.30 -21.49
CA ARG A 180 12.48 -14.63 -21.98
C ARG A 180 11.53 -14.55 -23.17
N THR A 181 10.55 -13.64 -23.12
CA THR A 181 9.42 -13.63 -24.07
C THR A 181 9.59 -12.61 -25.20
N GLY A 182 10.43 -11.60 -25.00
CA GLY A 182 10.51 -10.43 -25.89
C GLY A 182 9.25 -9.55 -25.87
N LEU A 183 8.35 -9.77 -24.90
CA LEU A 183 7.10 -9.04 -24.73
C LEU A 183 7.07 -8.32 -23.38
N PRO A 184 6.24 -7.27 -23.22
CA PRO A 184 6.03 -6.64 -21.91
C PRO A 184 5.63 -7.67 -20.85
N ALA A 185 6.32 -7.67 -19.72
CA ALA A 185 6.04 -8.56 -18.61
C ALA A 185 4.66 -8.26 -17.98
N LEU A 186 3.84 -9.28 -17.78
CA LEU A 186 2.50 -9.12 -17.23
C LEU A 186 2.50 -9.03 -15.70
N ILE A 187 1.93 -7.95 -15.17
CA ILE A 187 1.44 -7.83 -13.78
C ILE A 187 -0.07 -8.09 -13.82
N ALA A 188 -0.50 -9.30 -13.46
CA ALA A 188 -1.92 -9.67 -13.51
C ALA A 188 -2.64 -9.22 -12.23
N GLU A 189 -3.74 -8.48 -12.39
CA GLU A 189 -4.44 -7.88 -11.25
C GLU A 189 -5.62 -8.74 -10.77
N VAL A 190 -5.54 -9.14 -9.51
CA VAL A 190 -6.59 -9.84 -8.77
C VAL A 190 -7.54 -8.79 -8.17
N LYS A 191 -8.70 -8.62 -8.81
CA LYS A 191 -9.68 -7.57 -8.48
C LYS A 191 -11.10 -8.11 -8.49
N LYS A 192 -11.88 -7.79 -7.45
CA LYS A 192 -13.29 -8.19 -7.32
C LYS A 192 -14.24 -7.16 -7.93
N ALA A 193 -14.06 -5.89 -7.57
CA ALA A 193 -14.91 -4.78 -8.01
C ALA A 193 -14.08 -3.54 -8.35
N SER A 194 -14.71 -2.54 -8.95
CA SER A 194 -14.12 -1.20 -9.12
C SER A 194 -15.20 -0.13 -9.08
N PRO A 195 -14.88 1.12 -8.68
CA PRO A 195 -15.85 2.23 -8.68
C PRO A 195 -16.52 2.45 -10.04
N SER A 196 -15.77 2.29 -11.13
CA SER A 196 -16.26 2.54 -12.48
C SER A 196 -17.13 1.43 -13.08
N ARG A 197 -17.02 0.19 -12.59
CA ARG A 197 -17.68 -0.98 -13.21
C ARG A 197 -18.52 -1.82 -12.23
N GLY A 198 -18.53 -1.49 -10.94
CA GLY A 198 -19.15 -2.33 -9.91
C GLY A 198 -18.43 -3.66 -9.76
N VAL A 199 -19.18 -4.72 -9.44
CA VAL A 199 -18.66 -6.09 -9.29
C VAL A 199 -18.28 -6.66 -10.67
N LEU A 200 -17.02 -7.08 -10.81
CA LEU A 200 -16.50 -7.67 -12.04
C LEU A 200 -16.61 -9.20 -12.04
N ARG A 201 -16.59 -9.81 -10.85
CA ARG A 201 -16.68 -11.27 -10.67
C ARG A 201 -17.39 -11.58 -9.36
N GLU A 202 -18.60 -12.12 -9.45
CA GLU A 202 -19.42 -12.50 -8.29
C GLU A 202 -18.76 -13.63 -7.48
N ASN A 203 -18.37 -14.72 -8.18
CA ASN A 203 -17.64 -15.84 -7.57
C ASN A 203 -16.14 -15.52 -7.53
N PHE A 204 -15.74 -14.79 -6.49
CA PHE A 204 -14.37 -14.33 -6.31
C PHE A 204 -13.60 -15.21 -5.33
N ASN A 205 -12.74 -16.09 -5.85
CA ASN A 205 -11.71 -16.78 -5.08
C ASN A 205 -10.33 -16.22 -5.45
N PRO A 206 -9.70 -15.40 -4.60
CA PRO A 206 -8.44 -14.74 -4.92
C PRO A 206 -7.29 -15.71 -5.15
N VAL A 207 -7.28 -16.85 -4.45
CA VAL A 207 -6.22 -17.87 -4.55
C VAL A 207 -6.32 -18.61 -5.88
N GLU A 208 -7.52 -19.05 -6.28
CA GLU A 208 -7.72 -19.74 -7.56
C GLU A 208 -7.40 -18.82 -8.75
N ILE A 209 -7.79 -17.54 -8.67
CA ILE A 209 -7.47 -16.54 -9.69
C ILE A 209 -5.94 -16.34 -9.79
N ALA A 210 -5.26 -16.19 -8.64
CA ALA A 210 -3.82 -16.03 -8.60
C ALA A 210 -3.07 -17.25 -9.18
N GLN A 211 -3.53 -18.47 -8.88
CA GLN A 211 -2.98 -19.70 -9.45
C GLN A 211 -3.18 -19.77 -10.97
N ALA A 212 -4.36 -19.36 -11.46
CA ALA A 212 -4.63 -19.29 -12.89
C ALA A 212 -3.71 -18.28 -13.61
N TYR A 213 -3.47 -17.11 -13.00
CA TYR A 213 -2.55 -16.12 -13.54
C TYR A 213 -1.09 -16.57 -13.54
N GLU A 214 -0.62 -17.19 -12.46
CA GLU A 214 0.73 -17.77 -12.39
C GLU A 214 0.92 -18.83 -13.49
N LYS A 215 -0.03 -19.76 -13.62
CA LYS A 215 0.00 -20.78 -14.67
C LYS A 215 -0.07 -20.18 -16.07
N GLY A 216 -0.79 -19.08 -16.24
CA GLY A 216 -0.90 -18.34 -17.50
C GLY A 216 0.33 -17.51 -17.88
N GLY A 217 1.38 -17.49 -17.05
CA GLY A 217 2.64 -16.79 -17.34
C GLY A 217 2.73 -15.36 -16.82
N ALA A 218 1.87 -14.96 -15.87
CA ALA A 218 2.03 -13.68 -15.19
C ALA A 218 3.41 -13.61 -14.49
N ALA A 219 4.14 -12.52 -14.70
CA ALA A 219 5.44 -12.31 -14.07
C ALA A 219 5.27 -11.95 -12.59
N CYS A 220 4.31 -11.06 -12.31
CA CYS A 220 3.92 -10.63 -10.98
C CYS A 220 2.40 -10.58 -10.86
N LEU A 221 1.89 -10.49 -9.62
CA LEU A 221 0.48 -10.27 -9.35
C LEU A 221 0.28 -8.92 -8.67
N SER A 222 -0.80 -8.22 -9.02
CA SER A 222 -1.31 -7.05 -8.31
C SER A 222 -2.55 -7.45 -7.52
N VAL A 223 -2.61 -7.17 -6.22
CA VAL A 223 -3.75 -7.55 -5.38
C VAL A 223 -4.36 -6.27 -4.80
N LEU A 224 -5.63 -6.03 -5.10
CA LEU A 224 -6.38 -4.92 -4.52
C LEU A 224 -6.65 -5.20 -3.04
N THR A 225 -6.24 -4.29 -2.18
CA THR A 225 -6.44 -4.41 -0.72
C THR A 225 -7.49 -3.43 -0.17
N ASP A 226 -7.91 -2.45 -0.98
CA ASP A 226 -8.94 -1.48 -0.56
C ASP A 226 -10.32 -2.14 -0.49
N GLU A 227 -10.89 -2.17 0.71
CA GLU A 227 -12.16 -2.84 0.99
C GLU A 227 -13.36 -2.05 0.44
N LYS A 228 -13.38 -0.73 0.66
CA LYS A 228 -14.57 0.09 0.43
C LYS A 228 -14.91 0.25 -1.06
N TYR A 229 -13.90 0.49 -1.90
CA TYR A 229 -14.08 0.86 -3.30
C TYR A 229 -13.84 -0.31 -4.26
N PHE A 230 -12.98 -1.25 -3.88
CA PHE A 230 -12.59 -2.38 -4.73
C PHE A 230 -13.06 -3.74 -4.20
N GLN A 231 -13.64 -3.78 -2.99
CA GLN A 231 -13.95 -5.02 -2.28
C GLN A 231 -12.74 -5.97 -2.20
N GLY A 232 -11.55 -5.36 -2.09
CA GLY A 232 -10.30 -6.03 -1.82
C GLY A 232 -10.14 -6.35 -0.34
N SER A 233 -8.99 -6.90 0.04
CA SER A 233 -8.57 -7.00 1.45
C SER A 233 -7.10 -7.37 1.56
N PHE A 234 -6.47 -7.00 2.68
CA PHE A 234 -5.13 -7.48 3.01
C PHE A 234 -5.10 -8.99 3.28
N GLU A 235 -6.21 -9.58 3.70
CA GLU A 235 -6.39 -11.02 3.89
C GLU A 235 -6.32 -11.76 2.55
N ASN A 236 -6.81 -11.18 1.46
CA ASN A 236 -6.66 -11.77 0.13
C ASN A 236 -5.18 -11.85 -0.28
N LEU A 237 -4.41 -10.79 -0.03
CA LEU A 237 -2.96 -10.75 -0.28
C LEU A 237 -2.24 -11.84 0.53
N GLU A 238 -2.54 -11.93 1.83
CA GLU A 238 -1.96 -12.93 2.73
C GLU A 238 -2.35 -14.36 2.34
N ALA A 239 -3.62 -14.59 1.96
CA ALA A 239 -4.10 -15.89 1.49
C ALA A 239 -3.37 -16.34 0.22
N ILE A 240 -3.20 -15.44 -0.76
CA ILE A 240 -2.43 -15.72 -1.99
C ILE A 240 -0.98 -16.06 -1.63
N ARG A 241 -0.35 -15.29 -0.74
CA ARG A 241 1.03 -15.58 -0.31
C ARG A 241 1.15 -16.96 0.33
N ASN A 242 0.23 -17.28 1.24
CA ASN A 242 0.24 -18.54 2.01
C ASN A 242 -0.12 -19.77 1.17
N ALA A 243 -0.88 -19.59 0.10
CA ALA A 243 -1.20 -20.66 -0.85
C ALA A 243 0.00 -21.10 -1.71
N GLY A 244 1.16 -20.45 -1.57
CA GLY A 244 2.42 -20.92 -2.14
C GLY A 244 2.70 -20.48 -3.58
N ILE A 245 1.85 -19.60 -4.14
CA ILE A 245 2.09 -18.86 -5.39
C ILE A 245 3.49 -18.27 -5.34
N LYS A 246 4.28 -18.39 -6.41
CA LYS A 246 5.67 -17.94 -6.55
C LYS A 246 5.80 -16.55 -7.14
N CYS A 247 4.85 -16.10 -7.95
CA CYS A 247 4.82 -14.72 -8.45
C CYS A 247 4.99 -13.71 -7.29
N PRO A 248 5.83 -12.67 -7.45
CA PRO A 248 5.88 -11.55 -6.51
C PRO A 248 4.54 -10.80 -6.47
N LEU A 249 4.19 -10.28 -5.28
CA LEU A 249 2.89 -9.66 -5.02
C LEU A 249 3.03 -8.14 -4.81
N LEU A 250 2.35 -7.36 -5.65
CA LEU A 250 2.12 -5.93 -5.46
C LEU A 250 0.87 -5.73 -4.60
N CYS A 251 1.03 -5.00 -3.48
CA CYS A 251 -0.08 -4.45 -2.73
C CYS A 251 -0.59 -3.19 -3.45
N LYS A 252 -1.73 -3.31 -4.16
CA LYS A 252 -2.38 -2.21 -4.86
C LYS A 252 -3.36 -1.54 -3.90
N GLU A 253 -2.88 -0.47 -3.28
CA GLU A 253 -3.55 0.29 -2.23
C GLU A 253 -3.29 1.79 -2.41
N PHE A 254 -4.16 2.64 -1.86
CA PHE A 254 -3.92 4.07 -1.78
C PHE A 254 -3.03 4.37 -0.57
N VAL A 255 -1.71 4.23 -0.75
CA VAL A 255 -0.72 4.46 0.31
C VAL A 255 -0.56 5.95 0.56
N ILE A 256 -0.90 6.40 1.78
CA ILE A 256 -0.71 7.77 2.26
C ILE A 256 0.08 7.84 3.58
N ASP A 257 0.39 6.69 4.18
CA ASP A 257 1.16 6.59 5.42
C ASP A 257 2.09 5.37 5.42
N ALA A 258 3.27 5.54 6.02
CA ALA A 258 4.26 4.48 6.17
C ALA A 258 3.71 3.21 6.85
N TRP A 259 2.75 3.34 7.77
CA TRP A 259 2.10 2.21 8.42
C TRP A 259 1.54 1.20 7.41
N GLN A 260 0.98 1.67 6.29
CA GLN A 260 0.43 0.78 5.25
C GLN A 260 1.53 -0.06 4.60
N ILE A 261 2.74 0.47 4.43
CA ILE A 261 3.89 -0.27 3.89
C ILE A 261 4.32 -1.39 4.85
N TYR A 262 4.37 -1.09 6.15
CA TYR A 262 4.66 -2.10 7.17
C TYR A 262 3.58 -3.19 7.19
N TYR A 263 2.31 -2.79 7.10
CA TYR A 263 1.19 -3.72 7.12
C TYR A 263 1.17 -4.62 5.87
N ALA A 264 1.34 -4.03 4.68
CA ALA A 264 1.48 -4.76 3.42
C ALA A 264 2.63 -5.77 3.49
N ARG A 265 3.78 -5.37 4.05
CA ARG A 265 4.94 -6.25 4.20
C ARG A 265 4.66 -7.45 5.11
N VAL A 266 4.02 -7.21 6.25
CA VAL A 266 3.57 -8.27 7.18
C VAL A 266 2.63 -9.25 6.48
N LYS A 267 1.76 -8.74 5.59
CA LYS A 267 0.80 -9.52 4.81
C LYS A 267 1.41 -10.22 3.58
N GLY A 268 2.72 -10.07 3.36
CA GLY A 268 3.46 -10.80 2.33
C GLY A 268 3.61 -10.07 1.00
N ALA A 269 3.42 -8.75 0.96
CA ALA A 269 3.76 -7.93 -0.21
C ALA A 269 5.26 -8.00 -0.53
N ASP A 270 5.55 -7.96 -1.83
CA ASP A 270 6.89 -7.83 -2.42
C ASP A 270 7.07 -6.47 -3.13
N ALA A 271 5.96 -5.80 -3.44
CA ALA A 271 5.94 -4.43 -3.95
C ALA A 271 4.76 -3.63 -3.39
N ILE A 272 4.87 -2.31 -3.42
CA ILE A 272 3.80 -1.37 -3.04
C ILE A 272 3.57 -0.33 -4.12
N LEU A 273 2.35 0.18 -4.20
CA LEU A 273 1.96 1.28 -5.06
C LEU A 273 2.16 2.64 -4.36
N LEU A 274 2.81 3.58 -5.04
CA LEU A 274 2.89 4.99 -4.63
C LEU A 274 2.29 5.85 -5.74
N ILE A 275 1.37 6.75 -5.44
CA ILE A 275 0.67 7.54 -6.46
C ILE A 275 1.17 8.99 -6.43
N ALA A 276 1.79 9.48 -7.50
CA ALA A 276 2.35 10.83 -7.56
C ALA A 276 1.28 11.94 -7.46
N ALA A 277 0.05 11.62 -7.88
CA ALA A 277 -1.13 12.49 -7.77
C ALA A 277 -1.58 12.74 -6.32
N ILE A 278 -1.14 11.94 -5.34
CA ILE A 278 -1.54 12.06 -3.92
C ILE A 278 -0.34 12.25 -2.97
N LEU A 279 0.87 11.92 -3.41
CA LEU A 279 2.08 11.96 -2.61
C LEU A 279 3.03 13.10 -3.03
N PRO A 280 3.37 14.02 -2.11
CA PRO A 280 4.48 14.95 -2.30
C PRO A 280 5.81 14.22 -2.48
N ASP A 281 6.77 14.87 -3.13
CA ASP A 281 8.06 14.24 -3.46
C ASP A 281 8.82 13.79 -2.20
N LEU A 282 8.67 14.51 -1.08
CA LEU A 282 9.28 14.14 0.19
C LEU A 282 8.72 12.83 0.74
N ASP A 283 7.42 12.61 0.59
CA ASP A 283 6.75 11.38 1.02
C ASP A 283 7.16 10.21 0.13
N ILE A 284 7.19 10.41 -1.19
CA ILE A 284 7.67 9.38 -2.13
C ILE A 284 9.12 8.99 -1.77
N LYS A 285 10.01 9.97 -1.57
CA LYS A 285 11.40 9.73 -1.14
C LYS A 285 11.48 8.96 0.18
N TYR A 286 10.65 9.31 1.16
CA TYR A 286 10.62 8.65 2.46
C TYR A 286 10.10 7.21 2.35
N MET A 287 9.02 7.00 1.59
CA MET A 287 8.42 5.68 1.38
C MET A 287 9.34 4.75 0.57
N ILE A 288 10.06 5.26 -0.44
CA ILE A 288 11.08 4.48 -1.16
C ILE A 288 12.19 4.01 -0.23
N LYS A 289 12.64 4.86 0.72
CA LYS A 289 13.63 4.44 1.72
C LYS A 289 13.12 3.28 2.57
N ILE A 290 11.86 3.33 3.01
CA ILE A 290 11.22 2.24 3.75
C ILE A 290 11.14 0.98 2.88
N CYS A 291 10.76 1.11 1.61
CA CYS A 291 10.68 -0.03 0.69
C CYS A 291 12.04 -0.72 0.56
N LYS A 292 13.11 0.06 0.35
CA LYS A 292 14.49 -0.44 0.30
C LYS A 292 14.92 -1.16 1.58
N MET A 293 14.55 -0.63 2.75
CA MET A 293 14.82 -1.29 4.04
C MET A 293 14.17 -2.68 4.16
N PHE A 294 13.02 -2.88 3.51
CA PHE A 294 12.29 -4.16 3.53
C PHE A 294 12.53 -5.04 2.30
N GLY A 295 13.32 -4.59 1.33
CA GLY A 295 13.48 -5.27 0.05
C GLY A 295 12.20 -5.28 -0.79
N LEU A 296 11.32 -4.30 -0.60
CA LEU A 296 10.12 -4.09 -1.42
C LEU A 296 10.47 -3.26 -2.65
N ALA A 297 9.85 -3.58 -3.78
CA ALA A 297 9.82 -2.68 -4.92
C ALA A 297 8.73 -1.59 -4.72
N ALA A 298 8.96 -0.39 -5.26
CA ALA A 298 7.97 0.68 -5.27
C ALA A 298 7.56 0.99 -6.71
N LEU A 299 6.31 0.68 -7.07
CA LEU A 299 5.72 1.10 -8.34
C LEU A 299 5.16 2.52 -8.15
N VAL A 300 5.79 3.51 -8.78
CA VAL A 300 5.34 4.90 -8.69
C VAL A 300 4.44 5.24 -9.87
N GLU A 301 3.15 5.40 -9.60
CA GLU A 301 2.11 5.67 -10.58
C GLU A 301 2.03 7.17 -10.90
N VAL A 302 2.02 7.50 -12.19
CA VAL A 302 1.90 8.84 -12.77
C VAL A 302 0.83 8.88 -13.87
N HIS A 303 0.26 10.05 -14.10
CA HIS A 303 -0.81 10.28 -15.07
C HIS A 303 -0.44 11.32 -16.12
N ASP A 304 0.35 12.33 -15.74
CA ASP A 304 0.67 13.47 -16.60
C ASP A 304 2.18 13.80 -16.60
N GLU A 305 2.53 14.73 -17.47
CA GLU A 305 3.89 15.24 -17.65
C GLU A 305 4.51 15.76 -16.36
N ARG A 306 3.75 16.48 -15.54
CA ARG A 306 4.25 17.13 -14.33
C ARG A 306 4.54 16.10 -13.26
N GLU A 307 3.67 15.11 -13.11
CA GLU A 307 3.89 13.98 -12.22
C GLU A 307 5.13 13.17 -12.64
N LEU A 308 5.27 12.90 -13.95
CA LEU A 308 6.44 12.19 -14.46
C LEU A 308 7.74 12.99 -14.22
N ASP A 309 7.74 14.30 -14.50
CA ASP A 309 8.91 15.17 -14.27
C ASP A 309 9.33 15.17 -12.79
N ARG A 310 8.37 15.23 -11.87
CA ARG A 310 8.61 15.12 -10.43
C ARG A 310 9.24 13.79 -10.07
N VAL A 311 8.65 12.68 -10.51
CA VAL A 311 9.12 11.32 -10.19
C VAL A 311 10.51 11.07 -10.77
N LEU A 312 10.80 11.54 -11.98
CA LEU A 312 12.12 11.44 -12.59
C LEU A 312 13.20 12.22 -11.83
N GLY A 313 12.82 13.27 -11.08
CA GLY A 313 13.70 14.01 -10.18
C GLY A 313 14.01 13.31 -8.85
N ILE A 314 13.42 12.13 -8.59
CA ILE A 314 13.62 11.36 -7.36
C ILE A 314 14.65 10.25 -7.59
N ASP A 315 15.65 10.18 -6.72
CA ASP A 315 16.66 9.13 -6.79
C ASP A 315 16.12 7.77 -6.33
N GLY A 316 16.54 6.72 -7.03
CA GLY A 316 16.23 5.34 -6.64
C GLY A 316 14.86 4.84 -7.06
N ILE A 317 14.23 5.51 -8.04
CA ILE A 317 13.07 4.98 -8.77
C ILE A 317 13.55 3.88 -9.72
N GLU A 318 12.89 2.73 -9.67
CA GLU A 318 13.17 1.58 -10.55
C GLU A 318 11.94 1.19 -11.39
N LEU A 319 10.73 1.54 -10.93
CA LEU A 319 9.46 1.24 -11.58
C LEU A 319 8.59 2.50 -11.63
N ILE A 320 8.13 2.84 -12.83
CA ILE A 320 7.14 3.89 -13.05
C ILE A 320 5.92 3.26 -13.73
N GLY A 321 4.75 3.45 -13.14
CA GLY A 321 3.46 3.08 -13.72
C GLY A 321 2.84 4.26 -14.44
N ILE A 322 2.58 4.16 -15.74
CA ILE A 322 1.82 5.17 -16.48
C ILE A 322 0.37 4.69 -16.54
N ASN A 323 -0.51 5.39 -15.81
CA ASN A 323 -1.92 5.06 -15.79
C ASN A 323 -2.68 5.84 -16.87
N ASN A 324 -3.17 5.12 -17.86
CA ASN A 324 -3.90 5.69 -18.99
C ASN A 324 -5.32 6.18 -18.63
N ARG A 325 -5.78 5.88 -17.40
CA ARG A 325 -7.09 6.31 -16.93
C ARG A 325 -6.99 7.66 -16.25
N ASN A 326 -7.72 8.63 -16.76
CA ASN A 326 -7.93 9.87 -16.04
C ASN A 326 -8.81 9.61 -14.81
N LEU A 327 -8.33 9.96 -13.61
CA LEU A 327 -9.04 9.67 -12.35
C LEU A 327 -10.17 10.66 -12.03
N GLU A 328 -10.30 11.75 -12.79
CA GLU A 328 -11.41 12.70 -12.72
C GLU A 328 -12.55 12.31 -13.69
N THR A 329 -12.23 11.91 -14.92
CA THR A 329 -13.24 11.59 -15.96
C THR A 329 -13.47 10.09 -16.17
N PHE A 330 -12.59 9.23 -15.65
CA PHE A 330 -12.51 7.79 -15.93
C PHE A 330 -12.26 7.39 -17.38
N GLU A 331 -12.04 8.36 -18.28
CA GLU A 331 -11.65 8.12 -19.66
C GLU A 331 -10.29 7.44 -19.70
N VAL A 332 -10.12 6.55 -20.67
CA VAL A 332 -8.90 5.77 -20.84
C VAL A 332 -8.32 6.07 -22.21
N ASP A 333 -7.09 6.58 -22.22
CA ASP A 333 -6.36 6.91 -23.45
C ASP A 333 -4.95 6.33 -23.39
N ILE A 334 -4.73 5.23 -24.13
CA ILE A 334 -3.42 4.57 -24.21
C ILE A 334 -2.36 5.41 -24.94
N SER A 335 -2.76 6.45 -25.69
CA SER A 335 -1.83 7.35 -26.37
C SER A 335 -1.04 8.23 -25.39
N ASN A 336 -1.54 8.38 -24.16
CA ASN A 336 -0.85 9.06 -23.07
C ASN A 336 0.56 8.48 -22.82
N ILE A 337 0.72 7.15 -22.91
CA ILE A 337 2.04 6.52 -22.76
C ILE A 337 3.06 7.06 -23.77
N LYS A 338 2.69 7.15 -25.07
CA LYS A 338 3.61 7.66 -26.09
C LYS A 338 3.96 9.12 -25.80
N LYS A 339 2.95 9.94 -25.52
CA LYS A 339 3.12 11.35 -25.15
C LYS A 339 4.07 11.56 -23.97
N LEU A 340 3.97 10.73 -22.93
CA LEU A 340 4.83 10.85 -21.74
C LEU A 340 6.25 10.31 -21.94
N LEU A 341 6.42 9.33 -22.81
CA LEU A 341 7.72 8.71 -23.11
C LEU A 341 8.48 9.36 -24.27
N GLU A 342 7.87 10.33 -24.95
CA GLU A 342 8.52 11.11 -26.01
C GLU A 342 9.62 12.05 -25.46
N GLY A 343 10.64 12.29 -26.28
CA GLY A 343 11.74 13.22 -25.99
C GLY A 343 12.58 12.87 -24.76
N ASP A 344 12.98 13.91 -24.02
CA ASP A 344 13.95 13.85 -22.92
C ASP A 344 13.52 12.92 -21.78
N ARG A 345 12.21 12.80 -21.52
CA ARG A 345 11.69 11.91 -20.46
C ARG A 345 11.98 10.46 -20.76
N GLY A 346 11.68 10.03 -21.99
CA GLY A 346 11.99 8.68 -22.45
C GLY A 346 13.49 8.40 -22.46
N GLU A 347 14.30 9.38 -22.83
CA GLU A 347 15.77 9.26 -22.75
C GLU A 347 16.25 9.08 -21.32
N MET A 348 15.76 9.89 -20.39
CA MET A 348 16.11 9.79 -18.98
C MET A 348 15.69 8.45 -18.37
N ILE A 349 14.50 7.96 -18.68
CA ILE A 349 14.01 6.63 -18.27
C ILE A 349 14.97 5.53 -18.75
N ARG A 350 15.39 5.58 -20.03
CA ARG A 350 16.35 4.62 -20.59
C ARG A 350 17.71 4.71 -19.93
N GLN A 351 18.24 5.92 -19.71
CA GLN A 351 19.53 6.13 -19.07
C GLN A 351 19.56 5.63 -17.62
N LYS A 352 18.45 5.77 -16.90
CA LYS A 352 18.29 5.30 -15.51
C LYS A 352 17.91 3.82 -15.40
N ASP A 353 17.71 3.12 -16.52
CA ASP A 353 17.16 1.75 -16.61
C ASP A 353 15.88 1.56 -15.79
N ILE A 354 14.99 2.57 -15.85
CA ILE A 354 13.68 2.50 -15.19
C ILE A 354 12.75 1.63 -16.04
N ILE A 355 12.08 0.68 -15.42
CA ILE A 355 11.05 -0.12 -16.07
C ILE A 355 9.74 0.66 -16.06
N VAL A 356 9.20 0.92 -17.25
CA VAL A 356 7.88 1.51 -17.41
C VAL A 356 6.83 0.40 -17.47
N VAL A 357 5.80 0.55 -16.64
CA VAL A 357 4.60 -0.29 -16.59
C VAL A 357 3.45 0.49 -17.23
N GLY A 358 2.86 -0.02 -18.31
CA GLY A 358 1.63 0.53 -18.88
C GLY A 358 0.40 0.02 -18.12
N GLU A 359 -0.46 0.92 -17.63
CA GLU A 359 -1.64 0.56 -16.84
C GLU A 359 -2.93 1.09 -17.47
N SER A 360 -4.01 0.32 -17.32
CA SER A 360 -5.34 0.62 -17.89
C SER A 360 -5.40 0.60 -19.42
N GLY A 361 -6.54 0.19 -19.97
CA GLY A 361 -6.81 0.32 -21.42
C GLY A 361 -6.25 -0.78 -22.32
N LEU A 362 -5.73 -1.87 -21.75
CA LEU A 362 -5.12 -2.97 -22.50
C LEU A 362 -6.08 -4.17 -22.57
N PHE A 363 -6.67 -4.40 -23.73
CA PHE A 363 -7.70 -5.41 -23.95
C PHE A 363 -7.31 -6.45 -24.98
N ASN A 364 -6.42 -6.11 -25.92
CA ASN A 364 -6.06 -6.97 -27.04
C ASN A 364 -4.56 -6.85 -27.41
N PRO A 365 -4.05 -7.73 -28.28
CA PRO A 365 -2.62 -7.75 -28.65
C PRO A 365 -2.13 -6.47 -29.32
N ASN A 366 -2.98 -5.75 -30.06
CA ASN A 366 -2.58 -4.48 -30.68
C ASN A 366 -2.32 -3.41 -29.63
N ASP A 367 -3.10 -3.39 -28.54
CA ASP A 367 -2.87 -2.45 -27.43
C ASP A 367 -1.51 -2.72 -26.77
N VAL A 368 -1.18 -4.01 -26.56
CA VAL A 368 0.12 -4.43 -26.00
C VAL A 368 1.28 -4.06 -26.94
N SER A 369 1.12 -4.31 -28.25
CA SER A 369 2.12 -3.91 -29.26
C SER A 369 2.33 -2.40 -29.26
N TYR A 370 1.24 -1.63 -29.20
CA TYR A 370 1.28 -0.17 -29.24
C TYR A 370 2.11 0.41 -28.07
N VAL A 371 1.91 -0.10 -26.86
CA VAL A 371 2.67 0.37 -25.68
C VAL A 371 4.10 -0.18 -25.69
N GLN A 372 4.32 -1.41 -26.17
CA GLN A 372 5.66 -1.97 -26.33
C GLN A 372 6.52 -1.12 -27.26
N GLU A 373 5.96 -0.68 -28.40
CA GLU A 373 6.63 0.22 -29.35
C GLU A 373 7.00 1.58 -28.71
N ALA A 374 6.24 2.02 -27.71
CA ALA A 374 6.54 3.23 -26.95
C ALA A 374 7.71 3.05 -25.96
N GLY A 375 8.19 1.82 -25.76
CA GLY A 375 9.27 1.48 -24.82
C GLY A 375 8.77 0.91 -23.49
N VAL A 376 7.49 0.58 -23.36
CA VAL A 376 6.94 -0.10 -22.18
C VAL A 376 7.47 -1.53 -22.10
N ARG A 377 7.98 -1.91 -20.92
CA ARG A 377 8.58 -3.24 -20.66
C ARG A 377 7.72 -4.12 -19.76
N ALA A 378 6.67 -3.59 -19.16
CA ALA A 378 5.70 -4.33 -18.36
C ALA A 378 4.30 -3.74 -18.51
N VAL A 379 3.27 -4.53 -18.27
CA VAL A 379 1.87 -4.09 -18.33
C VAL A 379 1.10 -4.56 -17.11
N LEU A 380 0.24 -3.71 -16.54
CA LEU A 380 -0.65 -4.08 -15.44
C LEU A 380 -2.08 -4.19 -15.97
N VAL A 381 -2.62 -5.41 -15.89
CA VAL A 381 -3.90 -5.73 -16.53
C VAL A 381 -4.80 -6.49 -15.57
N GLY A 382 -6.04 -6.01 -15.40
CA GLY A 382 -7.06 -6.63 -14.55
C GLY A 382 -8.40 -6.83 -15.25
N GLU A 383 -9.02 -5.74 -15.71
CA GLU A 383 -10.41 -5.76 -16.20
C GLU A 383 -10.65 -6.77 -17.34
N SER A 384 -9.75 -6.82 -18.33
CA SER A 384 -9.87 -7.74 -19.47
C SER A 384 -9.69 -9.21 -19.08
N LEU A 385 -8.92 -9.48 -18.03
CA LEU A 385 -8.60 -10.84 -17.57
C LEU A 385 -9.66 -11.39 -16.61
N VAL A 386 -10.11 -10.59 -15.62
CA VAL A 386 -11.04 -11.02 -14.57
C VAL A 386 -12.42 -11.42 -15.15
N LYS A 387 -12.81 -10.78 -16.25
CA LYS A 387 -14.07 -11.05 -16.98
C LYS A 387 -14.08 -12.39 -17.72
N GLN A 388 -12.93 -13.03 -17.90
CA GLN A 388 -12.85 -14.33 -18.57
C GLN A 388 -13.21 -15.46 -17.62
N ASN A 389 -13.93 -16.46 -18.14
CA ASN A 389 -14.23 -17.68 -17.39
C ASN A 389 -12.95 -18.40 -16.98
N ASP A 390 -11.99 -18.50 -17.91
CA ASP A 390 -10.63 -18.99 -17.69
C ASP A 390 -9.64 -17.81 -17.79
N PRO A 391 -9.14 -17.30 -16.65
CA PRO A 391 -8.20 -16.19 -16.62
C PRO A 391 -6.88 -16.48 -17.37
N GLY A 392 -6.46 -17.76 -17.46
CA GLY A 392 -5.26 -18.16 -18.20
C GLY A 392 -5.43 -18.00 -19.71
N GLN A 393 -6.58 -18.40 -20.26
CA GLN A 393 -6.92 -18.14 -21.66
C GLN A 393 -7.06 -16.64 -21.97
N GLY A 394 -7.50 -15.86 -20.98
CA GLY A 394 -7.50 -14.40 -21.07
C GLY A 394 -6.11 -13.82 -21.33
N ILE A 395 -5.08 -14.36 -20.67
CA ILE A 395 -3.68 -13.93 -20.88
C ILE A 395 -3.22 -14.27 -22.30
N ALA A 396 -3.45 -15.50 -22.76
CA ALA A 396 -3.06 -15.89 -24.12
C ALA A 396 -3.75 -15.03 -25.18
N SER A 397 -5.02 -14.67 -24.96
CA SER A 397 -5.78 -13.80 -25.85
C SER A 397 -5.24 -12.37 -25.86
N LEU A 398 -4.86 -11.83 -24.69
CA LEU A 398 -4.28 -10.50 -24.55
C LEU A 398 -2.95 -10.36 -25.30
N PHE A 399 -2.11 -11.39 -25.28
CA PHE A 399 -0.80 -11.37 -25.96
C PHE A 399 -0.82 -11.97 -27.37
N GLY A 400 -1.94 -12.60 -27.77
CA GLY A 400 -2.08 -13.29 -29.05
C GLY A 400 -1.27 -14.59 -29.16
N LYS A 401 -0.68 -15.06 -28.05
CA LYS A 401 0.11 -16.28 -27.93
C LYS A 401 0.26 -16.69 -26.47
N ASP A 402 0.64 -17.93 -26.25
CA ASP A 402 0.97 -18.44 -24.91
C ASP A 402 2.31 -17.83 -24.43
N ILE A 403 2.30 -17.33 -23.19
CA ILE A 403 3.48 -16.74 -22.51
C ILE A 403 3.81 -17.47 -21.19
N SER A 404 3.15 -18.60 -20.93
CA SER A 404 3.41 -19.46 -19.76
C SER A 404 4.87 -19.91 -19.67
N LEU A 405 5.29 -20.30 -18.46
CA LEU A 405 6.66 -20.73 -18.13
C LEU A 405 6.94 -22.18 -18.51
#